data_AF-A0A9P9ALL6-F1
#
_entry.id   AF-A0A9P9ALL6-F1
#
_cell.length_a   1.000
_cell.length_b   1.000
_cell.length_c   1.000
_cell.angle_alpha   90.00
_cell.angle_beta   90.00
_cell.angle_gamma   90.00
#
_symmetry.space_group_name_H-M   'P 1'
#
loop_
_entity.id
_entity.type
_entity.pdbx_description
1 polymer ?
#
loop_
_entity_poly.entity_id
_entity_poly.type
_entity_poly.pdbx_seq_one_letter_code
_entity_poly.pdbx_strand_id
1 'polypeptide(L)'
;VTLFGLLNAIDGVVSQEGRLLMMTTNHGEKLDDALIRPGRVDREVRFEFVDRDLATQIYHFVFEEKRPKDQLMLERLGDEFAVKVPEGELSPAEILSFLIRYRDSRENVPLALALRPIARLG
;
A
#
# COMPACT_ATOMS: atom_id res chain seq x y z
N VAL A 1 23.54 2.35 -18.03
CA VAL A 1 23.51 0.97 -17.48
C VAL A 1 22.87 0.06 -18.52
N THR A 2 23.41 -1.13 -18.77
CA THR A 2 22.83 -2.10 -19.72
C THR A 2 22.13 -3.24 -18.97
N LEU A 3 21.11 -3.85 -19.58
CA LEU A 3 20.42 -5.02 -19.00
C LEU A 3 21.41 -6.13 -18.64
N PHE A 4 22.34 -6.44 -19.54
CA PHE A 4 23.39 -7.44 -19.30
C PHE A 4 24.29 -7.11 -18.09
N GLY A 5 24.61 -5.83 -17.89
CA GLY A 5 25.37 -5.38 -16.72
C GLY A 5 24.60 -5.56 -15.42
N LEU A 6 23.30 -5.28 -15.43
CA LEU A 6 22.41 -5.54 -14.28
C LEU A 6 22.33 -7.04 -13.97
N LEU A 7 22.12 -7.89 -14.98
CA LEU A 7 22.01 -9.33 -14.79
C LEU A 7 23.28 -9.93 -14.15
N ASN A 8 24.46 -9.58 -14.65
CA ASN A 8 25.72 -10.03 -14.05
C ASN A 8 25.94 -9.51 -12.62
N ALA A 9 25.35 -8.38 -12.24
CA ALA A 9 25.39 -7.90 -10.87
C ALA A 9 24.44 -8.69 -9.95
N ILE A 10 23.37 -9.29 -10.49
CA ILE A 10 22.39 -10.10 -9.76
C ILE A 10 22.92 -11.52 -9.54
N ASP A 11 23.31 -12.22 -10.60
CA ASP A 11 23.65 -13.66 -10.59
C ASP A 11 25.01 -14.00 -11.21
N GLY A 12 25.89 -13.02 -11.41
CA GLY A 12 27.22 -13.26 -11.96
C GLY A 12 28.11 -14.07 -11.03
N VAL A 13 29.15 -14.69 -11.59
CA VAL A 13 30.13 -15.57 -10.89
C VAL A 13 30.85 -14.90 -9.70
N VAL A 14 30.75 -13.57 -9.57
CA VAL A 14 31.33 -12.76 -8.50
C VAL A 14 30.26 -12.31 -7.47
N SER A 15 29.02 -12.81 -7.55
CA SER A 15 27.97 -12.46 -6.60
C SER A 15 28.32 -12.95 -5.19
N GLN A 16 28.44 -12.03 -4.24
CA GLN A 16 28.67 -12.36 -2.83
C GLN A 16 27.44 -13.02 -2.20
N GLU A 17 27.66 -14.04 -1.37
CA GLU A 17 26.60 -14.64 -0.55
C GLU A 17 26.02 -13.65 0.47
N GLY A 18 24.80 -13.91 0.93
CA GLY A 18 24.17 -13.12 2.01
C GLY A 18 23.51 -11.81 1.58
N ARG A 19 23.23 -11.59 0.29
CA ARG A 19 22.54 -10.39 -0.22
C ARG A 19 21.05 -10.62 -0.42
N LEU A 20 20.24 -9.64 -0.02
CA LEU A 20 18.84 -9.50 -0.42
C LEU A 20 18.71 -8.38 -1.47
N LEU A 21 18.18 -8.70 -2.64
CA LEU A 21 17.86 -7.72 -3.68
C LEU A 21 16.36 -7.40 -3.62
N MET A 22 16.01 -6.12 -3.55
CA MET A 22 14.64 -5.64 -3.73
C MET A 22 14.56 -4.80 -5.01
N MET A 23 13.53 -5.06 -5.81
CA MET A 23 13.23 -4.32 -7.04
C MET A 23 11.76 -3.92 -7.02
N THR A 24 11.45 -2.77 -7.63
CA THR A 24 10.08 -2.28 -7.78
C THR A 24 9.85 -1.89 -9.23
N THR A 25 8.63 -2.13 -9.73
CA THR A 25 8.20 -1.71 -11.06
C THR A 25 6.70 -1.52 -11.07
N ASN A 26 6.22 -0.52 -11.81
CA ASN A 26 4.79 -0.36 -12.08
C ASN A 26 4.31 -1.23 -13.25
N HIS A 27 5.26 -1.83 -14.00
CA HIS A 27 5.02 -2.62 -15.21
C HIS A 27 5.78 -3.95 -15.13
N GLY A 28 5.36 -4.83 -14.22
CA GLY A 28 5.96 -6.16 -14.05
C GLY A 28 5.85 -7.02 -15.31
N GLU A 29 4.74 -6.86 -16.04
CA GLU A 29 4.45 -7.54 -17.29
C GLU A 29 5.39 -7.19 -18.45
N LYS A 30 6.15 -6.10 -18.31
CA LYS A 30 7.15 -5.66 -19.31
C LYS A 30 8.56 -6.11 -18.98
N LEU A 31 8.77 -6.79 -17.85
CA LEU A 31 10.08 -7.32 -17.50
C LEU A 31 10.43 -8.50 -18.42
N ASP A 32 11.70 -8.58 -18.79
CA ASP A 32 12.25 -9.70 -19.54
C ASP A 32 12.21 -10.97 -18.67
N ASP A 33 11.72 -12.08 -19.20
CA ASP A 33 11.63 -13.37 -18.48
C ASP A 33 12.99 -13.82 -17.91
N ALA A 34 14.09 -13.47 -18.57
CA ALA A 34 15.42 -13.76 -18.05
C ALA A 34 15.67 -13.05 -16.72
N LEU A 35 15.12 -11.86 -16.49
CA LEU A 35 15.30 -11.10 -15.25
C LEU A 35 14.54 -11.72 -14.07
N ILE A 36 13.35 -12.27 -14.32
CA ILE A 36 12.43 -12.78 -13.27
C ILE A 36 12.50 -14.29 -13.04
N ARG A 37 13.34 -15.02 -13.79
CA ARG A 37 13.51 -16.47 -13.60
C ARG A 37 13.96 -16.82 -12.16
N PRO A 38 13.64 -18.03 -11.66
CA PRO A 38 14.12 -18.53 -10.37
C PRO A 38 15.64 -18.39 -10.20
N GLY A 39 16.09 -17.98 -9.01
CA GLY A 39 17.49 -17.65 -8.72
C GLY A 39 17.89 -16.19 -8.97
N ARG A 40 17.03 -15.39 -9.63
CA ARG A 40 17.15 -13.92 -9.71
C ARG A 40 16.04 -13.24 -8.93
N VAL A 41 14.80 -13.67 -9.17
CA VAL A 41 13.62 -13.25 -8.42
C VAL A 41 12.92 -14.51 -7.91
N ASP A 42 12.93 -14.69 -6.59
CA ASP A 42 12.31 -15.86 -5.96
C ASP A 42 10.94 -15.53 -5.35
N ARG A 43 10.63 -14.24 -5.16
CA ARG A 43 9.38 -13.76 -4.57
C ARG A 43 8.90 -12.52 -5.31
N GLU A 44 7.64 -12.55 -5.69
CA GLU A 44 6.92 -11.42 -6.26
C GLU A 44 5.77 -11.04 -5.34
N VAL A 45 5.60 -9.75 -5.10
CA VAL A 45 4.49 -9.20 -4.31
C VAL A 45 3.85 -8.12 -5.16
N ARG A 46 2.55 -8.28 -5.45
CA ARG A 46 1.77 -7.27 -6.15
C ARG A 46 1.13 -6.34 -5.13
N PHE A 47 1.34 -5.04 -5.30
CA PHE A 47 0.61 -4.02 -4.56
C PHE A 47 -0.67 -3.71 -5.33
N GLU A 48 -1.81 -3.90 -4.68
CA GLU A 48 -3.12 -3.66 -5.27
C GLU A 48 -3.74 -2.38 -4.70
N PHE A 49 -4.83 -1.96 -5.34
CA PHE A 49 -5.68 -0.91 -4.81
C PHE A 49 -6.37 -1.38 -3.52
N VAL A 50 -6.86 -0.42 -2.75
CA VAL A 50 -7.45 -0.65 -1.45
C VAL A 50 -8.80 -1.36 -1.59
N ASP A 51 -8.94 -2.45 -0.85
CA ASP A 51 -10.22 -3.08 -0.54
C ASP A 51 -10.73 -2.60 0.83
N ARG A 52 -11.90 -3.09 1.26
CA ARG A 52 -12.49 -2.69 2.54
C ARG A 52 -11.60 -3.07 3.73
N ASP A 53 -11.03 -4.26 3.70
CA ASP A 53 -10.23 -4.77 4.82
C ASP A 53 -8.96 -3.93 5.00
N LEU A 54 -8.29 -3.58 3.91
CA LEU A 54 -7.13 -2.70 3.93
C LEU A 54 -7.53 -1.26 4.30
N ALA A 55 -8.68 -0.77 3.86
CA ALA A 55 -9.17 0.55 4.28
C ALA A 55 -9.37 0.62 5.80
N THR A 56 -10.00 -0.39 6.40
CA THR A 56 -10.17 -0.52 7.85
C THR A 56 -8.82 -0.59 8.57
N GLN A 57 -7.87 -1.39 8.06
CA GLN A 57 -6.53 -1.51 8.64
C GLN A 57 -5.77 -0.18 8.61
N ILE A 58 -5.78 0.55 7.49
CA ILE A 58 -5.12 1.86 7.39
C ILE A 58 -5.81 2.86 8.34
N TYR A 59 -7.13 2.83 8.46
CA TYR A 59 -7.86 3.67 9.41
C TYR A 59 -7.39 3.45 10.85
N HIS A 60 -7.35 2.19 11.30
CA HIS A 60 -6.87 1.86 12.65
C HIS A 60 -5.41 2.22 12.88
N PHE A 61 -4.57 2.04 11.86
CA PHE A 61 -3.16 2.43 11.91
C PHE A 61 -2.98 3.95 12.13
N VAL A 62 -3.81 4.78 11.51
CA VAL A 62 -3.70 6.25 11.63
C VAL A 62 -4.21 6.77 12.99
N PHE A 63 -5.27 6.16 13.52
CA PHE A 63 -6.02 6.67 14.67
C PHE A 63 -5.88 5.86 15.96
N GLU A 64 -4.77 5.11 16.11
CA GLU A 64 -4.48 4.28 17.29
C GLU A 64 -5.00 4.87 18.61
N GLU A 65 -5.81 4.10 19.34
CA GLU A 65 -6.44 4.54 20.59
C GLU A 65 -6.29 3.45 21.66
N LYS A 66 -5.84 3.85 22.85
CA LYS A 66 -5.51 2.92 23.96
C LYS A 66 -6.63 2.82 24.99
N ARG A 67 -7.63 3.70 24.93
CA ARG A 67 -8.76 3.73 25.86
C ARG A 67 -9.86 2.78 25.38
N PRO A 68 -10.30 1.78 26.19
CA PRO A 68 -11.29 0.79 25.75
C PRO A 68 -12.62 1.39 25.28
N LYS A 69 -13.08 2.47 25.92
CA LYS A 69 -14.34 3.15 25.56
C LYS A 69 -14.30 3.75 24.16
N ASP A 70 -13.14 4.25 23.75
CA ASP A 70 -12.95 4.91 22.47
C ASP A 70 -12.59 3.91 21.36
N GLN A 71 -12.16 2.70 21.73
CA GLN A 71 -11.87 1.61 20.80
C GLN A 71 -13.12 1.13 20.06
N LEU A 72 -14.23 0.92 20.76
CA LEU A 72 -15.51 0.53 20.12
C LEU A 72 -16.01 1.62 19.16
N MET A 73 -15.81 2.90 19.51
CA MET A 73 -16.15 4.01 18.62
C MET A 73 -15.23 4.02 17.40
N LEU A 74 -13.94 3.75 17.59
CA LEU A 74 -12.96 3.70 16.52
C LEU A 74 -13.24 2.55 15.53
N GLU A 75 -13.61 1.37 16.03
CA GLU A 75 -14.06 0.22 15.21
C GLU A 75 -15.25 0.61 14.34
N ARG A 76 -16.29 1.20 14.94
CA ARG A 76 -17.47 1.65 14.18
C ARG A 76 -17.15 2.69 13.12
N LEU A 77 -16.27 3.65 13.41
CA LEU A 77 -15.87 4.68 12.45
C LEU A 77 -14.99 4.10 11.33
N GLY A 78 -14.15 3.12 11.64
CA GLY A 78 -13.35 2.39 10.66
C GLY A 78 -14.23 1.63 9.67
N ASP A 79 -15.23 0.90 10.18
CA ASP A 79 -16.22 0.20 9.35
C ASP A 79 -17.01 1.16 8.45
N GLU A 80 -17.49 2.28 9.00
CA GLU A 80 -18.22 3.29 8.22
C GLU A 80 -17.34 3.93 7.14
N PHE A 81 -16.07 4.19 7.47
CA PHE A 81 -15.10 4.68 6.52
C PHE A 81 -14.87 3.68 5.38
N ALA A 82 -14.59 2.41 5.71
CA ALA A 82 -14.29 1.37 4.73
C ALA A 82 -15.46 1.10 3.77
N VAL A 83 -16.71 1.15 4.25
CA VAL A 83 -17.91 1.02 3.39
C VAL A 83 -18.01 2.14 2.35
N LYS A 84 -17.48 3.33 2.65
CA LYS A 84 -17.53 4.50 1.77
C LYS A 84 -16.31 4.62 0.85
N VAL A 85 -15.26 3.82 1.06
CA VAL A 85 -14.09 3.78 0.18
C VAL A 85 -14.45 3.00 -1.10
N PRO A 86 -14.26 3.58 -2.29
CA PRO A 86 -14.46 2.86 -3.54
C PRO A 86 -13.37 1.79 -3.70
N GLU A 87 -13.77 0.53 -3.63
CA GLU A 87 -12.88 -0.62 -3.79
C GLU A 87 -12.21 -0.61 -5.17
N GLY A 88 -10.90 -0.87 -5.18
CA GLY A 88 -10.16 -1.01 -6.44
C GLY A 88 -9.80 0.29 -7.14
N GLU A 89 -10.17 1.45 -6.60
CA GLU A 89 -9.92 2.76 -7.24
C GLU A 89 -8.77 3.55 -6.59
N LEU A 90 -8.52 3.35 -5.30
CA LEU A 90 -7.62 4.18 -4.52
C LEU A 90 -6.41 3.38 -4.03
N SER A 91 -5.23 3.97 -4.14
CA SER A 91 -4.01 3.39 -3.59
C SER A 91 -3.96 3.55 -2.07
N PRO A 92 -3.21 2.69 -1.36
CA PRO A 92 -2.99 2.85 0.08
C PRO A 92 -2.42 4.22 0.46
N ALA A 93 -1.59 4.82 -0.41
CA ALA A 93 -0.99 6.13 -0.20
C ALA A 93 -2.02 7.27 -0.26
N GLU A 94 -3.02 7.17 -1.14
CA GLU A 94 -4.10 8.16 -1.23
C GLU A 94 -5.00 8.10 0.01
N ILE A 95 -5.36 6.90 0.46
CA ILE A 95 -6.14 6.70 1.70
C ILE A 95 -5.36 7.23 2.90
N LEU A 96 -4.09 6.85 3.04
CA LEU A 96 -3.24 7.33 4.14
C LEU A 96 -3.11 8.86 4.14
N SER A 97 -2.82 9.45 2.98
CA SER A 97 -2.71 10.91 2.82
C SER A 97 -4.01 11.62 3.14
N PHE A 98 -5.16 11.01 2.84
CA PHE A 98 -6.46 11.53 3.22
C PHE A 98 -6.65 11.51 4.74
N LEU A 99 -6.42 10.37 5.39
CA LEU A 99 -6.68 10.19 6.82
C LEU A 99 -5.75 11.02 7.71
N ILE A 100 -4.47 11.19 7.31
CA ILE A 100 -3.51 12.02 8.06
C ILE A 100 -3.99 13.46 8.22
N ARG A 101 -4.73 14.01 7.23
CA ARG A 101 -5.30 15.37 7.33
C ARG A 101 -6.36 15.51 8.43
N TYR A 102 -6.90 14.40 8.91
CA TYR A 102 -7.93 14.35 9.94
C TYR A 102 -7.43 13.72 11.24
N ARG A 103 -6.11 13.56 11.42
CA ARG A 103 -5.50 12.86 12.56
C ARG A 103 -6.07 13.28 13.92
N ASP A 104 -6.28 14.59 14.11
CA ASP A 104 -6.81 15.17 15.35
C ASP A 104 -8.33 15.37 15.36
N SER A 105 -9.04 14.95 14.30
CA SER A 105 -10.49 15.12 14.14
C SER A 105 -11.13 13.95 13.39
N ARG A 106 -10.88 12.73 13.88
CA ARG A 106 -11.30 11.46 13.26
C ARG A 106 -12.81 11.36 13.01
N GLU A 107 -13.62 12.02 13.84
CA GLU A 107 -15.08 12.10 13.70
C GLU A 107 -15.54 12.83 12.44
N ASN A 108 -14.68 13.67 11.85
CA ASN A 108 -14.98 14.39 10.62
C ASN A 108 -14.71 13.58 9.35
N VAL A 109 -14.01 12.44 9.46
CA VAL A 109 -13.64 11.58 8.33
C VAL A 109 -14.87 11.15 7.50
N PRO A 110 -15.95 10.61 8.09
CA PRO A 110 -17.09 10.14 7.32
C PRO A 110 -17.82 11.26 6.58
N LEU A 111 -17.82 12.48 7.13
CA LEU A 111 -18.41 13.67 6.51
C LEU A 111 -17.53 14.19 5.38
N ALA A 112 -16.21 14.26 5.60
CA ALA A 112 -15.25 14.70 4.59
C ALA A 112 -15.29 13.83 3.33
N LEU A 113 -15.39 12.51 3.52
CA LEU A 113 -15.48 11.54 2.42
C LEU A 113 -16.76 11.72 1.59
N ALA A 114 -17.88 12.08 2.23
CA ALA A 114 -19.14 12.35 1.54
C ALA A 114 -19.14 13.66 0.74
N LEU A 115 -18.41 14.68 1.22
CA LEU A 115 -18.35 16.00 0.57
C LEU A 115 -17.32 16.08 -0.56
N ARG A 116 -16.24 15.29 -0.48
CA ARG A 116 -15.21 15.21 -1.50
C ARG A 116 -14.73 13.76 -1.63
N PRO A 117 -15.23 13.01 -2.62
CA PRO A 117 -14.71 11.67 -2.92
C PRO A 117 -13.20 11.75 -3.16
N ILE A 118 -12.44 10.83 -2.56
CA ILE A 118 -10.97 10.83 -2.59
C ILE A 118 -10.44 10.77 -4.04
N ALA A 119 -11.21 10.20 -4.97
CA ALA A 119 -10.89 10.07 -6.39
C ALA A 119 -10.67 11.40 -7.16
N ARG A 120 -10.81 12.57 -6.52
CA ARG A 120 -10.56 13.90 -7.13
C ARG A 120 -9.35 14.64 -6.55
N LEU A 121 -8.45 13.95 -5.84
CA LEU A 121 -7.29 14.56 -5.19
C LEU A 121 -5.97 14.42 -5.98
N GLY A 122 -6.02 13.83 -7.19
CA GLY A 122 -4.91 13.79 -8.14
C GLY A 122 -5.04 14.83 -9.26
#